data_AF-A0A9Q0YWI6-F1
#
_entry.id   AF-A0A9Q0YWI6-F1
#
_cell.length_a   1.000
_cell.length_b   1.000
_cell.length_c   1.000
_cell.angle_alpha   90.00
_cell.angle_beta   90.00
_cell.angle_gamma   90.00
#
_symmetry.space_group_name_H-M   'P 1'
#
loop_
_entity.id
_entity.type
_entity.pdbx_description
1 polymer ?
#
loop_
_entity_poly.entity_id
_entity_poly.type
_entity_poly.pdbx_seq_one_letter_code
_entity_poly.pdbx_strand_id
1 'polypeptide(L)'
;MGSLLGDWPSYDPHNFSQLRPSDPSNPSKMSPATYHPTHNRTFPPPDQVITTGGKNILLRNFYERAEEKLRQKRAASEHVMPEHGCKQARVSTSL
;
A
#
# COMPACT_ATOMS: atom_id res chain seq x y z
N MET A 1 43.49 18.19 4.19
CA MET A 1 42.27 18.99 4.46
C MET A 1 41.16 18.41 3.61
N GLY A 2 40.17 17.74 4.22
CA GLY A 2 39.02 17.20 3.49
C GLY A 2 38.02 18.31 3.19
N SER A 3 37.45 18.30 1.97
CA SER A 3 36.40 19.24 1.55
C SER A 3 35.18 19.10 2.48
N LEU A 4 34.61 20.23 2.92
CA LEU A 4 33.39 20.29 3.75
C LEU A 4 32.18 19.59 3.11
N LEU A 5 32.20 19.37 1.80
CA LEU A 5 31.13 18.73 1.04
C LEU A 5 31.37 17.24 0.73
N GLY A 6 32.53 16.68 1.08
CA GLY A 6 32.85 15.25 0.84
C GLY A 6 32.74 14.80 -0.62
N ASP A 7 32.88 13.49 -0.82
CA ASP A 7 32.67 12.83 -2.11
C ASP A 7 31.20 12.43 -2.25
N TRP A 8 30.50 13.00 -3.24
CA TRP A 8 29.11 12.65 -3.55
C TRP A 8 29.03 11.30 -4.28
N PRO A 9 27.95 10.52 -4.09
CA PRO A 9 27.79 9.26 -4.81
C PRO A 9 27.75 9.52 -6.32
N SER A 10 28.59 8.78 -7.04
CA SER A 10 28.61 8.75 -8.50
C SER A 10 28.37 7.32 -8.96
N TYR A 11 27.35 7.12 -9.81
CA TYR A 11 27.11 5.82 -10.44
C TYR A 11 28.17 5.53 -11.52
N ASP A 12 28.49 6.54 -12.32
CA ASP A 12 29.59 6.52 -13.30
C ASP A 12 30.26 7.91 -13.31
N PRO A 13 31.56 8.02 -12.96
CA PRO A 13 32.32 9.28 -13.01
C PRO A 13 32.32 9.99 -14.36
N HIS A 14 32.02 9.28 -15.45
CA HIS A 14 32.03 9.84 -16.81
C HIS A 14 30.71 10.48 -17.24
N ASN A 15 29.62 10.29 -16.49
CA ASN A 15 28.27 10.79 -16.86
C ASN A 15 28.23 12.28 -17.22
N PHE A 16 29.03 13.09 -16.54
CA PHE A 16 29.05 14.55 -16.70
C PHE A 16 30.41 15.12 -17.09
N SER A 17 31.45 14.29 -17.21
CA SER A 17 32.83 14.76 -17.42
C SER A 17 33.05 15.41 -18.79
N GLN A 18 32.21 15.08 -19.77
CA GLN A 18 32.33 15.54 -21.16
C GLN A 18 31.34 16.65 -21.53
N LEU A 19 30.39 16.97 -20.64
CA LEU A 19 29.40 18.00 -20.94
C LEU A 19 30.06 19.38 -20.93
N ARG A 20 29.87 20.14 -22.00
CA ARG A 20 30.35 21.52 -22.14
C ARG A 20 29.18 22.44 -22.49
N PRO A 21 28.34 22.81 -21.50
CA PRO A 21 27.13 23.62 -21.74
C PRO A 21 27.40 24.99 -22.39
N SER A 22 28.62 25.50 -22.27
CA SER A 22 29.06 26.78 -22.82
C SER A 22 29.59 26.70 -24.27
N ASP A 23 29.74 25.50 -24.83
CA ASP A 23 30.23 25.32 -26.19
C ASP A 23 29.09 25.51 -27.20
N PRO A 24 29.09 26.58 -28.02
CA PRO A 24 28.03 26.85 -28.98
C PRO A 24 27.96 25.81 -30.12
N SER A 25 29.02 25.00 -30.30
CA SER A 25 29.02 23.87 -31.25
C SER A 25 28.29 22.64 -30.71
N ASN A 26 27.96 22.62 -29.41
CA ASN A 26 27.19 21.58 -28.74
C ASN A 26 25.85 22.18 -28.25
N PRO A 27 24.89 22.43 -29.17
CA PRO A 27 23.56 22.82 -28.74
C PRO A 27 23.01 21.70 -27.87
N SER A 28 22.71 22.00 -26.61
CA SER A 28 22.04 21.08 -25.71
C SER A 28 20.70 20.68 -26.33
N LYS A 29 20.68 19.61 -27.13
CA LYS A 29 19.46 18.97 -27.63
C LYS A 29 18.87 18.18 -26.47
N MET A 30 18.43 18.91 -25.46
CA MET A 30 17.87 18.39 -24.22
C MET A 30 16.41 18.00 -24.37
N SER A 31 15.76 18.25 -25.52
CA SER A 31 14.39 17.82 -25.75
C SER A 31 14.38 16.34 -26.16
N PRO A 32 13.88 15.43 -25.31
CA PRO A 32 13.65 14.05 -25.72
C PRO A 32 12.65 14.04 -26.88
N ALA A 33 12.82 13.11 -27.81
CA ALA A 33 11.83 12.89 -28.85
C ALA A 33 10.52 12.39 -28.22
N THR A 34 9.38 12.89 -28.70
CA THR A 34 8.07 12.38 -28.31
C THR A 34 7.93 10.94 -28.81
N TYR A 35 7.65 10.01 -27.90
CA TYR A 35 7.41 8.62 -28.26
C TYR A 35 6.05 8.47 -28.96
N HIS A 36 6.06 7.84 -30.13
CA HIS A 36 4.86 7.52 -30.91
C HIS A 36 4.71 5.99 -31.03
N PRO A 37 3.78 5.37 -30.27
CA PRO A 37 3.57 3.93 -30.34
C PRO A 37 3.09 3.51 -31.73
N THR A 38 3.78 2.57 -32.37
CA THR A 38 3.43 2.03 -33.71
C THR A 38 2.67 0.71 -33.64
N HIS A 39 2.61 0.09 -32.46
CA HIS A 39 2.01 -1.23 -32.31
C HIS A 39 0.47 -1.15 -32.25
N ASN A 40 -0.15 -1.69 -33.29
CA ASN A 40 -1.59 -1.73 -33.48
C ASN A 40 -2.16 -2.99 -32.83
N ARG A 41 -2.61 -2.88 -31.57
CA ARG A 41 -3.59 -3.77 -30.89
C ARG A 41 -3.35 -5.30 -30.91
N THR A 42 -2.18 -5.77 -31.34
CA THR A 42 -1.82 -7.20 -31.47
C THR A 42 -1.06 -7.73 -30.27
N PHE A 43 -0.67 -6.85 -29.34
CA PHE A 43 -0.18 -7.29 -28.05
C PHE A 43 -1.33 -7.90 -27.23
N PRO A 44 -1.06 -8.98 -26.47
CA PRO A 44 -2.05 -9.48 -25.53
C PRO A 44 -2.52 -8.32 -24.62
N PRO A 45 -3.79 -8.30 -24.22
CA PRO A 45 -4.26 -7.32 -23.26
C PRO A 45 -3.35 -7.33 -22.03
N PRO A 46 -3.14 -6.18 -21.37
CA PRO A 46 -2.32 -6.13 -20.17
C PRO A 46 -2.72 -7.24 -19.19
N ASP A 47 -1.74 -7.93 -18.62
CA ASP A 47 -1.98 -9.07 -17.73
C ASP A 47 -2.81 -8.70 -16.48
N GLN A 48 -2.84 -7.41 -16.13
CA GLN A 48 -3.55 -6.88 -14.99
C GLN A 48 -4.20 -5.54 -15.30
N VAL A 49 -5.35 -5.30 -14.68
CA VAL A 49 -6.11 -4.05 -14.80
C VAL A 49 -6.27 -3.42 -13.43
N ILE A 50 -5.91 -2.13 -13.31
CA ILE A 50 -6.15 -1.36 -12.09
C ILE A 50 -7.64 -1.05 -12.00
N THR A 51 -8.28 -1.43 -10.89
CA THR A 51 -9.71 -1.19 -10.66
C THR A 51 -9.93 -0.39 -9.38
N THR A 52 -10.97 0.45 -9.39
CA THR A 52 -11.39 1.21 -8.21
C THR A 52 -12.50 0.46 -7.49
N GLY A 53 -12.43 0.36 -6.17
CA GLY A 53 -13.47 -0.27 -5.37
C GLY A 53 -14.81 0.46 -5.49
N GLY A 54 -15.89 -0.26 -5.79
CA GLY A 54 -17.22 0.33 -5.98
C GLY A 54 -17.95 0.74 -4.69
N LYS A 55 -17.46 0.33 -3.51
CA LYS A 55 -18.11 0.63 -2.22
C LYS A 55 -17.81 2.07 -1.79
N ASN A 56 -18.84 2.79 -1.37
CA ASN A 56 -18.68 4.04 -0.65
C ASN A 56 -17.77 3.85 0.59
N ILE A 57 -16.94 4.85 0.88
CA ILE A 57 -15.92 4.77 1.93
C ILE A 57 -16.50 4.51 3.33
N LEU A 58 -17.68 5.06 3.64
CA LEU A 58 -18.33 4.88 4.93
C LEU A 58 -18.90 3.46 5.07
N LEU A 59 -19.57 2.98 4.02
CA LEU A 59 -20.10 1.62 3.97
C LEU A 59 -18.98 0.58 4.12
N ARG A 60 -17.85 0.78 3.40
CA ARG A 60 -16.67 -0.07 3.52
C ARG A 60 -16.19 -0.14 4.98
N ASN A 61 -16.03 0.99 5.65
CA ASN A 61 -15.61 1.04 7.06
C ASN A 61 -16.62 0.37 8.01
N PHE A 62 -17.92 0.51 7.78
CA PHE A 62 -18.92 -0.17 8.61
C PHE A 62 -18.85 -1.69 8.47
N TYR A 63 -18.72 -2.20 7.24
CA TYR A 63 -18.59 -3.64 7.01
C TYR A 63 -17.28 -4.21 7.56
N GLU A 64 -16.15 -3.52 7.36
CA GLU A 64 -14.85 -3.91 7.93
C GLU A 64 -14.92 -4.03 9.46
N ARG A 65 -15.48 -3.03 10.15
CA ARG A 65 -15.64 -3.06 11.61
C ARG A 65 -16.61 -4.15 12.09
N ALA A 66 -17.66 -4.44 11.32
CA ALA A 66 -18.61 -5.50 11.65
C ALA A 66 -17.96 -6.90 11.52
N GLU A 67 -17.19 -7.12 10.47
CA GLU A 67 -16.43 -8.36 10.25
C GLU A 67 -15.36 -8.58 11.33
N GLU A 68 -14.65 -7.53 11.73
CA GLU A 68 -13.64 -7.61 12.79
C GLU A 68 -14.25 -8.07 14.13
N LYS A 69 -15.40 -7.49 14.52
CA LYS A 69 -16.16 -7.89 15.71
C LYS A 69 -16.66 -9.35 15.61
N LEU A 70 -17.03 -9.80 14.41
CA LEU A 70 -17.47 -11.19 14.20
C LEU A 70 -16.30 -12.18 14.32
N ARG A 71 -15.14 -11.85 13.76
CA ARG A 71 -13.91 -12.67 13.89
C ARG A 71 -13.52 -12.87 15.35
N GLN A 72 -13.61 -11.81 16.17
CA GLN A 72 -13.34 -11.90 17.61
C GLN A 72 -14.31 -12.86 18.32
N LYS A 73 -15.61 -12.83 17.98
CA LYS A 73 -16.60 -13.76 18.54
C LYS A 73 -16.36 -15.22 18.11
N ARG A 74 -15.89 -15.43 16.88
CA ARG A 74 -15.59 -16.78 16.36
C ARG A 74 -14.36 -17.39 17.02
N ALA A 75 -13.34 -16.60 17.34
CA ALA A 75 -12.11 -17.06 18.00
C ALA A 75 -12.35 -17.55 19.45
N ALA A 76 -13.43 -17.13 20.10
CA ALA A 76 -13.77 -17.53 21.47
C ALA A 76 -14.74 -18.73 21.55
N SER A 77 -15.14 -19.32 20.41
CA SER A 77 -16.15 -20.39 20.37
C SER A 77 -15.60 -21.78 20.74
N GLU A 78 -14.31 -21.91 21.09
CA GLU A 78 -13.70 -23.19 21.51
C GLU A 78 -13.68 -23.39 23.03
N HIS A 79 -14.16 -22.45 23.85
CA HIS A 79 -14.32 -22.70 25.28
C HIS A 79 -15.68 -23.35 25.59
N VAL A 80 -15.89 -24.56 25.09
CA VAL A 80 -16.90 -25.47 25.64
C VAL A 80 -16.36 -25.95 26.98
N MET A 81 -17.01 -25.59 28.08
CA MET A 81 -16.95 -26.38 29.31
C MET A 81 -18.39 -26.63 29.79
N PRO A 82 -18.83 -27.90 29.83
CA PRO A 82 -20.08 -28.31 30.44
C PRO A 82 -19.81 -28.77 31.88
N GLU A 83 -20.60 -28.30 32.84
CA GLU A 83 -21.06 -29.14 33.97
C GLU A 83 -22.02 -28.36 34.87
N HIS A 84 -22.79 -29.13 35.61
CA HIS A 84 -24.15 -28.82 36.03
C HIS A 84 -24.21 -28.72 37.57
N GLY A 85 -25.08 -27.86 38.07
CA GLY A 85 -25.74 -28.06 39.36
C GLY A 85 -25.08 -27.40 40.59
N CYS A 86 -25.83 -26.52 41.26
CA CYS A 86 -26.23 -26.72 42.65
C CYS A 86 -27.33 -25.71 43.02
N LYS A 87 -28.13 -26.07 44.02
CA LYS A 87 -29.50 -25.61 44.27
C LYS A 87 -29.59 -24.30 45.08
N GLN A 88 -30.73 -23.62 44.87
CA GLN A 88 -31.46 -22.63 45.69
C GLN A 88 -30.87 -22.11 47.02
N ALA A 89 -31.08 -20.81 47.27
CA ALA A 89 -31.65 -20.35 48.55
C ALA A 89 -32.54 -19.11 48.32
N ARG A 90 -33.84 -19.28 48.60
CA ARG A 90 -34.86 -18.23 48.69
C ARG A 90 -34.71 -17.57 50.06
N VAL A 91 -34.57 -16.25 50.14
CA VAL A 91 -34.74 -15.52 51.41
C VAL A 91 -35.71 -14.37 51.18
N SER A 92 -36.89 -14.51 51.78
CA SER A 92 -37.85 -13.44 52.01
C SER A 92 -37.41 -12.66 53.25
N THR A 93 -37.52 -11.33 53.22
CA THR A 93 -37.75 -10.53 54.43
C THR A 93 -38.62 -9.33 54.08
N SER A 94 -39.83 -9.33 54.64
CA SER A 94 -40.72 -8.18 54.80
C SER A 94 -40.28 -7.32 55.98
N LEU A 95 -40.44 -6.01 55.87
CA LEU A 95 -41.09 -5.13 56.86
C LEU A 95 -41.58 -3.88 56.14
#